data_AF-A0A7C6YWD6-F1
#
_entry.id   AF-A0A7C6YWD6-F1
#
_cell.length_a   1.000
_cell.length_b   1.000
_cell.length_c   1.000
_cell.angle_alpha   90.00
_cell.angle_beta   90.00
_cell.angle_gamma   90.00
#
_symmetry.space_group_name_H-M   'P 1'
#
loop_
_entity.id
_entity.type
_entity.pdbx_description
1 polymer ?
#
loop_
_entity_poly.entity_id
_entity_poly.type
_entity_poly.pdbx_seq_one_letter_code
_entity_poly.pdbx_strand_id
1 'polypeptide(L)'
;MRKVIFHYYRPDHDYDPWGLWVWPEGYGGRLISFSGEDSYGKTAQISYPKEHRRIGFLIRGASWEKDIAHDRYIDQFIDNVGEVWLVAGDSNIYYVPPVHLRREIRAFDQVELTVHYYRYDNDYKGWNVWVWTGTEWGRALEFTGEDCFGKIAQTVFSQQTDAAKIGLIVRKSSAGSEWQSKDGPDRELPLFRAAKDGRLSVWLMQDDPNVYYCPGDVARKPRLTAAVLDDVNQIHVRTHLPILSGEANMGFWLFCGDEPVDIAEVRPLGPDWQRPLEALIKTAKPLDLKKQHKVKHSTHGSQNVTFGGIFTKPVFPRLFHYGGSDLGAVYSRVKTTFKVWSPTAERMAVVTYAAGEGGEGEVWPMRRAKKGTWALSLPGDLDGVYYNYLV
;
A
#
# COMPACT_ATOMS: atom_id res chain seq x y z
N MET A 1 10.11 1.66 13.37
CA MET A 1 11.37 1.37 12.65
C MET A 1 11.19 0.03 11.98
N ARG A 2 11.47 -0.10 10.68
CA ARG A 2 11.25 -1.36 9.95
C ARG A 2 12.60 -1.98 9.58
N LYS A 3 12.77 -3.28 9.82
CA LYS A 3 13.96 -4.05 9.51
C LYS A 3 13.65 -4.99 8.35
N VAL A 4 14.57 -5.13 7.40
CA VAL A 4 14.49 -6.15 6.36
C VAL A 4 15.71 -7.04 6.40
N ILE A 5 15.48 -8.35 6.31
CA ILE A 5 16.51 -9.38 6.29
C ILE A 5 16.37 -10.13 4.97
N PHE A 6 17.43 -10.16 4.20
CA PHE A 6 17.54 -10.88 2.94
C PHE A 6 18.44 -12.08 3.14
N HIS A 7 18.01 -13.22 2.60
CA HIS A 7 18.78 -14.46 2.51
C HIS A 7 18.89 -14.83 1.04
N TYR A 8 20.11 -14.96 0.52
CA TYR A 8 20.35 -15.24 -0.90
C TYR A 8 21.15 -16.53 -1.08
N TYR A 9 20.49 -17.52 -1.69
CA TYR A 9 21.10 -18.79 -2.04
C TYR A 9 21.52 -18.80 -3.51
N ARG A 10 22.77 -19.21 -3.76
CA ARG A 10 23.29 -19.47 -5.09
C ARG A 10 23.83 -20.90 -5.16
N PRO A 11 23.42 -21.73 -6.14
CA PRO A 11 23.97 -23.07 -6.31
C PRO A 11 25.46 -23.11 -6.65
N ASP A 12 25.98 -22.07 -7.32
CA ASP A 12 27.38 -21.96 -7.70
C ASP A 12 28.27 -21.40 -6.58
N HIS A 13 27.68 -20.94 -5.48
CA HIS A 13 28.33 -20.26 -4.37
C HIS A 13 29.16 -19.02 -4.77
N ASP A 14 28.97 -18.48 -5.98
CA ASP A 14 29.67 -17.30 -6.48
C ASP A 14 28.85 -16.04 -6.24
N TYR A 15 29.14 -15.35 -5.14
CA TYR A 15 28.44 -14.15 -4.72
C TYR A 15 29.16 -12.85 -5.07
N ASP A 16 30.45 -12.93 -5.39
CA ASP A 16 31.33 -11.77 -5.57
C ASP A 16 30.82 -10.76 -6.60
N PRO A 17 30.22 -11.16 -7.74
CA PRO A 17 29.71 -10.18 -8.70
C PRO A 17 28.38 -9.55 -8.28
N TRP A 18 27.71 -10.02 -7.23
CA TRP A 18 26.31 -9.67 -6.93
C TRP A 18 26.15 -8.77 -5.71
N GLY A 19 25.29 -7.77 -5.82
CA GLY A 19 24.87 -6.89 -4.74
C GLY A 19 23.36 -6.65 -4.73
N LEU A 20 22.86 -6.13 -3.60
CA LEU A 20 21.45 -5.89 -3.37
C LEU A 20 21.13 -4.41 -3.55
N TRP A 21 20.40 -4.06 -4.60
CA TRP A 21 19.89 -2.70 -4.78
C TRP A 21 18.47 -2.60 -4.21
N VAL A 22 18.25 -1.71 -3.26
CA VAL A 22 16.99 -1.58 -2.51
C VAL A 22 16.48 -0.14 -2.54
N TRP A 23 15.17 0.02 -2.61
CA TRP A 23 14.51 1.33 -2.55
C TRP A 23 13.18 1.23 -1.79
N PRO A 24 12.96 2.08 -0.77
CA PRO A 24 11.63 2.24 -0.21
C PRO A 24 10.69 2.91 -1.21
N GLU A 25 9.40 2.57 -1.16
CA GLU A 25 8.40 3.21 -2.02
C GLU A 25 8.38 4.73 -1.84
N GLY A 26 8.56 5.47 -2.94
CA GLY A 26 8.63 6.94 -2.95
C GLY A 26 10.01 7.53 -2.63
N TYR A 27 11.07 6.72 -2.55
CA TYR A 27 12.43 7.16 -2.24
C TYR A 27 13.46 6.62 -3.25
N GLY A 28 14.64 7.23 -3.27
CA GLY A 28 15.78 6.77 -4.08
C GLY A 28 16.34 5.41 -3.62
N GLY A 29 16.93 4.68 -4.56
CA GLY A 29 17.57 3.40 -4.28
C GLY A 29 19.02 3.54 -3.81
N ARG A 30 19.53 2.48 -3.18
CA ARG A 30 20.94 2.35 -2.80
C ARG A 30 21.43 0.91 -2.94
N LEU A 31 22.72 0.74 -3.22
CA LEU A 31 23.37 -0.56 -3.22
C LEU A 31 23.76 -0.95 -1.79
N ILE A 32 23.48 -2.19 -1.44
CA ILE A 32 23.83 -2.84 -0.17
C ILE A 32 24.59 -4.12 -0.51
N SER A 33 25.74 -4.31 0.12
CA SER A 33 26.48 -5.57 0.03
C SER A 33 25.88 -6.59 0.98
N PHE A 34 25.93 -7.87 0.59
CA PHE A 34 25.71 -8.95 1.54
C PHE A 34 26.88 -8.98 2.54
N SER A 35 26.57 -8.78 3.82
CA SER A 35 27.57 -8.63 4.89
C SER A 35 27.56 -9.78 5.89
N GLY A 36 26.55 -10.65 5.84
CA GLY A 36 26.45 -11.83 6.68
C GLY A 36 26.35 -13.11 5.86
N GLU A 37 26.31 -14.23 6.57
CA GLU A 37 26.14 -15.56 6.02
C GLU A 37 25.44 -16.43 7.05
N ASP A 38 24.56 -17.30 6.58
CA ASP A 38 23.93 -18.35 7.39
C ASP A 38 23.94 -19.67 6.63
N SER A 39 23.24 -20.69 7.14
CA SER A 39 23.17 -22.00 6.48
C SER A 39 22.44 -21.99 5.13
N TYR A 40 21.70 -20.92 4.81
CA TYR A 40 20.99 -20.77 3.54
C TYR A 40 21.84 -20.05 2.50
N GLY A 41 22.70 -19.11 2.90
CA GLY A 41 23.62 -18.43 2.00
C GLY A 41 24.05 -17.06 2.53
N LYS A 42 24.28 -16.11 1.62
CA LYS A 42 24.68 -14.75 1.98
C LYS A 42 23.47 -13.94 2.47
N THR A 43 23.68 -13.12 3.51
CA THR A 43 22.62 -12.34 4.12
C THR A 43 22.92 -10.84 4.12
N ALA A 44 21.85 -10.04 4.07
CA ALA A 44 21.92 -8.60 4.22
C ALA A 44 20.79 -8.13 5.15
N GLN A 45 21.11 -7.22 6.07
CA GLN A 45 20.15 -6.65 7.00
C GLN A 45 20.11 -5.13 6.86
N ILE A 46 18.90 -4.59 6.74
CA ILE A 46 18.70 -3.16 6.51
C ILE A 46 17.65 -2.64 7.49
N SER A 47 17.99 -1.58 8.23
CA SER A 47 17.05 -0.87 9.11
C SER A 47 16.61 0.44 8.47
N TYR A 48 15.31 0.69 8.52
CA TYR A 48 14.68 1.91 8.02
C TYR A 48 14.07 2.70 9.19
N PRO A 49 14.35 4.02 9.27
CA PRO A 49 13.84 4.85 10.36
C PRO A 49 12.30 4.95 10.34
N LYS A 50 11.69 4.89 9.16
CA LYS A 50 10.23 4.95 8.96
C LYS A 50 9.65 3.56 8.66
N GLU A 51 8.35 3.41 8.93
CA GLU A 51 7.57 2.24 8.56
C GLU A 51 7.18 2.31 7.09
N HIS A 52 8.05 1.81 6.22
CA HIS A 52 7.74 1.68 4.80
C HIS A 52 6.85 0.45 4.57
N ARG A 53 5.66 0.66 4.00
CA ARG A 53 4.72 -0.43 3.69
C ARG A 53 5.23 -1.37 2.61
N ARG A 54 6.02 -0.83 1.69
CA ARG A 54 6.57 -1.56 0.55
C ARG A 54 8.02 -1.18 0.32
N ILE A 55 8.86 -2.19 0.11
CA ILE A 55 10.29 -2.02 -0.17
C ILE A 55 10.59 -2.78 -1.45
N GLY A 56 11.01 -2.06 -2.49
CA GLY A 56 11.47 -2.63 -3.73
C GLY A 56 12.94 -3.04 -3.64
N PHE A 57 13.30 -4.11 -4.35
CA PHE A 57 14.67 -4.57 -4.44
C PHE A 57 14.97 -5.31 -5.75
N LEU A 58 16.25 -5.39 -6.09
CA LEU A 58 16.80 -6.19 -7.16
C LEU A 58 18.20 -6.68 -6.77
N ILE A 59 18.59 -7.85 -7.28
CA ILE A 59 19.97 -8.32 -7.19
C ILE A 59 20.63 -7.98 -8.53
N ARG A 60 21.74 -7.24 -8.46
CA ARG A 60 22.50 -6.82 -9.65
C ARG A 60 24.00 -6.89 -9.41
N GLY A 61 24.76 -6.97 -10.49
CA GLY A 61 26.19 -6.73 -10.45
C GLY A 61 26.58 -5.28 -10.70
N ALA A 62 27.89 -5.03 -10.67
CA ALA A 62 28.46 -3.68 -10.74
C ALA A 62 28.15 -2.97 -12.06
N SER A 63 28.02 -3.73 -13.15
CA SER A 63 27.71 -3.25 -14.50
C SER A 63 26.20 -3.21 -14.80
N TRP A 64 25.35 -3.31 -13.77
CA TRP A 64 23.87 -3.30 -13.85
C TRP A 64 23.22 -4.52 -14.51
N GLU A 65 23.99 -5.58 -14.77
CA GLU A 65 23.45 -6.90 -15.03
C GLU A 65 22.59 -7.33 -13.84
N LYS A 66 21.40 -7.88 -14.12
CA LYS A 66 20.47 -8.30 -13.10
C LYS A 66 20.46 -9.83 -12.99
N ASP A 67 20.33 -10.33 -11.76
CA ASP A 67 20.11 -11.76 -11.50
C ASP A 67 18.78 -12.24 -12.12
N ILE A 68 17.78 -11.35 -12.11
CA ILE A 68 16.48 -11.53 -12.79
C ILE A 68 16.01 -10.21 -13.43
N ALA A 69 15.19 -10.28 -14.47
CA ALA A 69 14.81 -9.11 -15.25
C ALA A 69 13.92 -8.08 -14.50
N HIS A 70 13.08 -8.55 -13.57
CA HIS A 70 12.01 -7.76 -12.96
C HIS A 70 12.32 -7.33 -11.52
N ASP A 71 11.71 -6.21 -11.13
CA ASP A 71 11.80 -5.68 -9.78
C ASP A 71 10.91 -6.48 -8.82
N ARG A 72 11.44 -6.73 -7.63
CA ARG A 72 10.75 -7.49 -6.57
C ARG A 72 10.39 -6.56 -5.42
N TYR A 73 9.33 -6.90 -4.69
CA TYR A 73 8.79 -6.05 -3.64
C TYR A 73 8.45 -6.85 -2.39
N ILE A 74 8.80 -6.30 -1.24
CA ILE A 74 8.45 -6.82 0.08
C ILE A 74 7.33 -5.96 0.63
N ASP A 75 6.18 -6.60 0.84
CA ASP A 75 4.98 -6.03 1.44
C ASP A 75 4.46 -6.85 2.63
N GLN A 76 5.04 -8.03 2.90
CA GLN A 76 4.75 -8.82 4.09
C GLN A 76 5.81 -8.65 5.18
N PHE A 77 5.32 -8.39 6.39
CA PHE A 77 6.14 -8.18 7.57
C PHE A 77 5.55 -8.97 8.73
N ILE A 78 6.42 -9.46 9.62
CA ILE A 78 6.04 -9.94 10.95
C ILE A 78 6.52 -8.86 11.92
N ASP A 79 5.58 -8.23 12.60
CA ASP A 79 5.81 -7.03 13.41
C ASP A 79 6.53 -5.95 12.58
N ASN A 80 7.80 -5.69 12.88
CA ASN A 80 8.61 -4.71 12.19
C ASN A 80 9.67 -5.34 11.29
N VAL A 81 9.60 -6.64 11.03
CA VAL A 81 10.62 -7.40 10.28
C VAL A 81 10.04 -7.97 9.00
N GLY A 82 10.58 -7.55 7.86
CA GLY A 82 10.40 -8.22 6.58
C GLY A 82 11.56 -9.19 6.41
N GLU A 83 11.28 -10.47 6.22
CA GLU A 83 12.32 -11.47 6.04
C GLU A 83 12.02 -12.29 4.79
N VAL A 84 12.99 -12.33 3.87
CA VAL A 84 12.82 -12.96 2.57
C VAL A 84 14.00 -13.85 2.20
N TRP A 85 13.68 -14.94 1.52
CA TRP A 85 14.61 -15.91 0.97
C TRP A 85 14.52 -15.86 -0.55
N LEU A 86 15.68 -15.77 -1.18
CA LEU A 86 15.87 -15.60 -2.61
C LEU A 86 16.74 -16.74 -3.13
N VAL A 87 16.47 -17.19 -4.36
CA VAL A 87 17.26 -18.19 -5.07
C VAL A 87 17.76 -17.56 -6.37
N ALA A 88 19.03 -17.76 -6.70
CA ALA A 88 19.64 -17.25 -7.93
C ALA A 88 18.84 -17.64 -9.17
N GLY A 89 18.57 -16.68 -10.05
CA GLY A 89 17.78 -16.87 -11.26
C GLY A 89 16.29 -17.20 -11.04
N ASP A 90 15.82 -17.30 -9.79
CA ASP A 90 14.41 -17.51 -9.46
C ASP A 90 13.72 -16.15 -9.27
N SER A 91 12.61 -15.95 -10.00
CA SER A 91 11.81 -14.73 -9.93
C SER A 91 10.95 -14.64 -8.67
N ASN A 92 10.76 -15.76 -7.94
CA ASN A 92 9.94 -15.80 -6.75
C ASN A 92 10.60 -15.07 -5.55
N ILE A 93 9.73 -14.60 -4.65
CA ILE A 93 10.10 -14.14 -3.31
C ILE A 93 9.53 -15.15 -2.34
N TYR A 94 10.37 -15.75 -1.50
CA TYR A 94 9.91 -16.63 -0.44
C TYR A 94 9.92 -15.90 0.88
N TYR A 95 8.82 -15.96 1.63
CA TYR A 95 8.72 -15.35 2.97
C TYR A 95 9.00 -16.34 4.11
N VAL A 96 9.42 -17.54 3.75
CA VAL A 96 9.99 -18.60 4.59
C VAL A 96 11.02 -19.36 3.72
N PRO A 97 12.08 -19.96 4.26
CA PRO A 97 13.05 -20.68 3.44
C PRO A 97 12.39 -21.87 2.75
N PRO A 98 12.64 -22.08 1.43
CA PRO A 98 12.20 -23.29 0.74
C PRO A 98 12.62 -24.56 1.47
N VAL A 99 11.68 -25.50 1.67
CA VAL A 99 11.88 -26.70 2.51
C VAL A 99 13.11 -27.50 2.10
N HIS A 100 13.34 -27.69 0.80
CA HIS A 100 14.46 -28.46 0.26
C HIS A 100 15.83 -27.78 0.43
N LEU A 101 15.86 -26.49 0.81
CA LEU A 101 17.06 -25.71 1.10
C LEU A 101 17.26 -25.49 2.60
N ARG A 102 16.41 -26.06 3.45
CA ARG A 102 16.57 -25.97 4.90
C ARG A 102 17.59 -27.00 5.36
N ARG A 103 18.54 -26.55 6.16
CA ARG A 103 19.52 -27.43 6.81
C ARG A 103 18.88 -28.30 7.90
N GLU A 104 17.94 -27.73 8.64
CA GLU A 104 17.26 -28.39 9.75
C GLU A 104 15.75 -28.15 9.64
N ILE A 105 14.97 -29.19 9.97
CA ILE A 105 13.53 -29.13 10.08
C ILE A 105 13.18 -29.25 11.55
N ARG A 106 12.48 -28.25 12.10
CA ARG A 106 12.02 -28.30 13.49
C ARG A 106 10.84 -29.27 13.60
N ALA A 107 10.91 -30.14 14.60
CA ALA A 107 9.78 -30.95 15.03
C ALA A 107 9.05 -30.23 16.18
N PHE A 108 7.74 -30.34 16.19
CA PHE A 108 6.86 -29.81 17.24
C PHE A 108 5.99 -30.94 17.77
N ASP A 109 6.09 -31.22 19.07
CA ASP A 109 5.15 -32.16 19.71
C ASP A 109 3.72 -31.65 19.59
N GLN A 110 3.55 -30.34 19.74
CA GLN A 110 2.29 -29.62 19.57
C GLN A 110 2.52 -28.28 18.89
N VAL A 111 1.61 -27.92 17.99
CA VAL A 111 1.48 -26.58 17.42
C VAL A 111 0.14 -26.02 17.85
N GLU A 112 0.18 -24.95 18.62
CA GLU A 112 -0.99 -24.21 19.09
C GLU A 112 -1.30 -23.08 18.11
N LEU A 113 -2.37 -23.23 17.32
CA LEU A 113 -2.84 -22.21 16.39
C LEU A 113 -3.91 -21.34 17.07
N THR A 114 -3.69 -20.03 17.07
CA THR A 114 -4.69 -19.01 17.45
C THR A 114 -5.04 -18.14 16.24
N VAL A 115 -6.31 -18.15 15.84
CA VAL A 115 -6.84 -17.32 14.75
C VAL A 115 -7.64 -16.17 15.35
N HIS A 116 -7.19 -14.95 15.11
CA HIS A 116 -7.91 -13.73 15.44
C HIS A 116 -8.61 -13.23 14.18
N TYR A 117 -9.92 -13.01 14.24
CA TYR A 117 -10.71 -12.63 13.08
C TYR A 117 -11.56 -11.39 13.36
N TYR A 118 -11.35 -10.37 12.53
CA TYR A 118 -12.07 -9.11 12.60
C TYR A 118 -13.07 -8.99 11.45
N ARG A 119 -14.33 -8.72 11.81
CA ARG A 119 -15.40 -8.35 10.88
C ARG A 119 -15.77 -6.89 11.09
N TYR A 120 -15.71 -6.10 10.02
CA TYR A 120 -16.05 -4.67 10.08
C TYR A 120 -17.56 -4.45 10.31
N ASP A 121 -18.39 -5.44 9.97
CA ASP A 121 -19.84 -5.43 10.22
C ASP A 121 -20.26 -6.00 11.60
N ASN A 122 -19.31 -6.54 12.36
CA ASN A 122 -19.52 -7.22 13.64
C ASN A 122 -20.52 -8.43 13.62
N ASP A 123 -20.94 -8.91 12.44
CA ASP A 123 -21.86 -10.05 12.33
C ASP A 123 -21.12 -11.39 12.21
N TYR A 124 -20.83 -12.02 13.34
CA TYR A 124 -20.18 -13.35 13.37
C TYR A 124 -21.18 -14.52 13.30
N LYS A 125 -22.48 -14.27 13.10
CA LYS A 125 -23.50 -15.32 13.19
C LYS A 125 -23.30 -16.38 12.11
N GLY A 126 -23.07 -17.62 12.56
CA GLY A 126 -22.85 -18.78 11.70
C GLY A 126 -21.46 -18.80 11.05
N TRP A 127 -20.56 -17.87 11.38
CA TRP A 127 -19.19 -17.89 10.89
C TRP A 127 -18.30 -18.75 11.79
N ASN A 128 -17.46 -19.58 11.20
CA ASN A 128 -16.41 -20.34 11.88
C ASN A 128 -15.15 -20.47 10.99
N VAL A 129 -14.08 -21.01 11.54
CA VAL A 129 -12.84 -21.27 10.80
C VAL A 129 -12.78 -22.75 10.46
N TRP A 130 -12.69 -23.11 9.19
CA TRP A 130 -12.37 -24.48 8.77
C TRP A 130 -10.87 -24.61 8.61
N VAL A 131 -10.25 -25.58 9.28
CA VAL A 131 -8.81 -25.84 9.23
C VAL A 131 -8.53 -27.25 8.77
N TRP A 132 -7.41 -27.47 8.08
CA TRP A 132 -6.96 -28.78 7.65
C TRP A 132 -5.44 -28.84 7.55
N THR A 133 -4.90 -30.05 7.47
CA THR A 133 -3.49 -30.29 7.16
C THR A 133 -3.40 -31.28 6.01
N GLY A 134 -2.18 -31.57 5.53
CA GLY A 134 -1.98 -32.63 4.54
C GLY A 134 -2.24 -34.05 5.09
N THR A 135 -2.29 -34.22 6.41
CA THR A 135 -2.39 -35.53 7.08
C THR A 135 -3.69 -35.73 7.84
N GLU A 136 -4.41 -34.65 8.17
CA GLU A 136 -5.68 -34.69 8.91
C GLU A 136 -6.81 -34.13 8.06
N TRP A 137 -7.98 -34.77 8.14
CA TRP A 137 -9.21 -34.24 7.55
C TRP A 137 -9.56 -32.89 8.17
N GLY A 138 -10.19 -32.02 7.37
CA GLY A 138 -10.57 -30.70 7.86
C GLY A 138 -11.60 -30.76 8.98
N ARG A 139 -11.55 -29.76 9.89
CA ARG A 139 -12.51 -29.59 10.98
C ARG A 139 -12.86 -28.13 11.18
N ALA A 140 -14.06 -27.88 11.72
CA ALA A 140 -14.51 -26.55 12.11
C ALA A 140 -13.95 -26.17 13.48
N LEU A 141 -13.52 -24.91 13.60
CA LEU A 141 -13.16 -24.24 14.84
C LEU A 141 -14.16 -23.11 15.07
N GLU A 142 -14.94 -23.25 16.12
CA GLU A 142 -15.87 -22.20 16.55
C GLU A 142 -15.10 -21.05 17.20
N PHE A 143 -15.64 -19.84 17.10
CA PHE A 143 -15.12 -18.68 17.81
C PHE A 143 -15.52 -18.76 19.29
N THR A 144 -14.56 -19.08 20.15
CA THR A 144 -14.76 -19.30 21.60
C THR A 144 -14.22 -18.19 22.47
N GLY A 145 -13.44 -17.26 21.90
CA GLY A 145 -12.88 -16.11 22.62
C GLY A 145 -13.02 -14.79 21.87
N GLU A 146 -12.55 -13.72 22.49
CA GLU A 146 -12.48 -12.39 21.89
C GLU A 146 -11.35 -11.56 22.51
N ASP A 147 -10.82 -10.62 21.74
CA ASP A 147 -9.87 -9.61 22.18
C ASP A 147 -10.17 -8.25 21.51
N CYS A 148 -9.27 -7.28 21.66
CA CYS A 148 -9.39 -5.97 21.02
C CYS A 148 -9.25 -6.00 19.48
N PHE A 149 -8.82 -7.14 18.92
CA PHE A 149 -8.76 -7.35 17.49
C PHE A 149 -10.11 -7.84 16.95
N GLY A 150 -10.68 -8.88 17.56
CA GLY A 150 -11.92 -9.50 17.11
C GLY A 150 -12.21 -10.83 17.82
N LYS A 151 -12.89 -11.74 17.12
CA LYS A 151 -13.21 -13.08 17.65
C LYS A 151 -12.03 -14.03 17.50
N ILE A 152 -11.89 -14.94 18.45
CA ILE A 152 -10.76 -15.88 18.54
C ILE A 152 -11.26 -17.31 18.38
N ALA A 153 -10.58 -18.08 17.53
CA ALA A 153 -10.69 -19.53 17.43
C ALA A 153 -9.32 -20.16 17.67
N GLN A 154 -9.27 -21.29 18.40
CA GLN A 154 -8.02 -21.95 18.78
C GLN A 154 -8.06 -23.44 18.51
N THR A 155 -6.89 -24.02 18.20
CA THR A 155 -6.76 -25.46 18.04
C THR A 155 -5.31 -25.92 18.24
N VAL A 156 -5.14 -27.22 18.46
CA VAL A 156 -3.82 -27.85 18.58
C VAL A 156 -3.66 -28.93 17.53
N PHE A 157 -2.51 -28.94 16.87
CA PHE A 157 -2.06 -30.01 15.99
C PHE A 157 -0.88 -30.72 16.64
N SER A 158 -0.94 -32.04 16.73
CA SER A 158 0.16 -32.82 17.34
C SER A 158 1.15 -33.26 16.27
N GLN A 159 2.40 -33.50 16.68
CA GLN A 159 3.44 -34.16 15.87
C GLN A 159 3.63 -33.50 14.50
N GLN A 160 3.86 -32.19 14.52
CA GLN A 160 4.06 -31.39 13.32
C GLN A 160 5.55 -31.13 13.06
N THR A 161 5.84 -30.68 11.84
CA THR A 161 7.17 -30.14 11.51
C THR A 161 7.03 -28.78 10.86
N ASP A 162 8.07 -27.96 10.96
CA ASP A 162 8.07 -26.63 10.35
C ASP A 162 8.13 -26.65 8.82
N ALA A 163 8.39 -27.82 8.22
CA ALA A 163 8.27 -28.10 6.79
C ALA A 163 6.81 -28.13 6.31
N ALA A 164 5.86 -28.36 7.22
CA ALA A 164 4.44 -28.46 6.90
C ALA A 164 3.74 -27.09 6.89
N LYS A 165 2.48 -27.12 6.47
CA LYS A 165 1.57 -25.97 6.44
C LYS A 165 0.21 -26.37 7.01
N ILE A 166 -0.49 -25.42 7.61
CA ILE A 166 -1.92 -25.55 7.95
C ILE A 166 -2.72 -24.79 6.90
N GLY A 167 -3.72 -25.44 6.32
CA GLY A 167 -4.73 -24.77 5.50
C GLY A 167 -5.86 -24.22 6.37
N LEU A 168 -6.38 -23.05 6.03
CA LEU A 168 -7.58 -22.50 6.66
C LEU A 168 -8.46 -21.70 5.71
N ILE A 169 -9.74 -21.63 6.05
CA ILE A 169 -10.70 -20.71 5.44
C ILE A 169 -11.78 -20.33 6.45
N VAL A 170 -12.16 -19.05 6.45
CA VAL A 170 -13.32 -18.59 7.22
C VAL A 170 -14.58 -18.84 6.37
N ARG A 171 -15.57 -19.52 6.94
CA ARG A 171 -16.81 -19.88 6.23
C ARG A 171 -18.05 -19.62 7.08
N LYS A 172 -19.18 -19.43 6.41
CA LYS A 172 -20.50 -19.44 7.04
C LYS A 172 -21.11 -20.83 6.94
N SER A 173 -21.50 -21.39 8.08
CA SER A 173 -22.06 -22.72 8.26
C SER A 173 -23.40 -22.64 9.00
N SER A 174 -24.38 -23.45 8.58
CA SER A 174 -25.62 -23.70 9.32
C SER A 174 -26.03 -25.16 9.18
N ALA A 175 -27.02 -25.57 9.98
CA ALA A 175 -27.70 -26.83 9.78
C ALA A 175 -28.14 -26.99 8.31
N GLY A 176 -27.78 -28.11 7.68
CA GLY A 176 -28.11 -28.43 6.28
C GLY A 176 -27.22 -27.77 5.22
N SER A 177 -26.36 -26.81 5.56
CA SER A 177 -25.39 -26.21 4.63
C SER A 177 -24.15 -25.72 5.36
N GLU A 178 -23.12 -26.55 5.36
CA GLU A 178 -21.83 -26.25 6.01
C GLU A 178 -20.97 -25.22 5.25
N TRP A 179 -21.27 -24.99 3.98
CA TRP A 179 -20.52 -24.12 3.07
C TRP A 179 -21.45 -23.10 2.40
N GLN A 180 -22.21 -22.34 3.18
CA GLN A 180 -23.11 -21.32 2.62
C GLN A 180 -22.36 -20.18 1.93
N SER A 181 -21.27 -19.72 2.54
CA SER A 181 -20.41 -18.69 1.98
C SER A 181 -19.00 -18.83 2.53
N LYS A 182 -18.03 -18.28 1.79
CA LYS A 182 -16.63 -18.22 2.14
C LYS A 182 -16.21 -16.75 2.29
N ASP A 183 -15.31 -16.47 3.22
CA ASP A 183 -14.67 -15.17 3.35
C ASP A 183 -13.20 -15.29 2.94
N GLY A 184 -12.95 -14.87 1.70
CA GLY A 184 -11.67 -14.98 1.02
C GLY A 184 -11.36 -16.38 0.52
N PRO A 185 -10.14 -16.57 -0.02
CA PRO A 185 -9.68 -17.83 -0.57
C PRO A 185 -9.25 -18.81 0.54
N ASP A 186 -8.91 -20.02 0.13
CA ASP A 186 -8.13 -20.95 0.95
C ASP A 186 -6.77 -20.30 1.26
N ARG A 187 -6.37 -20.31 2.53
CA ARG A 187 -5.13 -19.68 3.02
C ARG A 187 -4.21 -20.75 3.58
N GLU A 188 -2.91 -20.60 3.34
CA GLU A 188 -1.89 -21.49 3.86
C GLU A 188 -1.03 -20.79 4.91
N LEU A 189 -0.84 -21.46 6.05
CA LEU A 189 0.00 -21.03 7.15
C LEU A 189 1.27 -21.88 7.20
N PRO A 190 2.43 -21.38 6.76
CA PRO A 190 3.69 -22.11 6.91
C PRO A 190 4.06 -22.23 8.39
N LEU A 191 4.22 -23.46 8.88
CA LEU A 191 4.60 -23.74 10.27
C LEU A 191 6.02 -23.28 10.61
N PHE A 192 6.82 -22.94 9.61
CA PHE A 192 8.06 -22.20 9.80
C PHE A 192 7.89 -20.90 10.60
N ARG A 193 6.71 -20.27 10.53
CA ARG A 193 6.43 -19.05 11.30
C ARG A 193 6.01 -19.32 12.75
N ALA A 194 5.81 -20.59 13.13
CA ALA A 194 5.55 -20.91 14.53
C ALA A 194 6.77 -20.57 15.39
N ALA A 195 6.50 -20.05 16.58
CA ALA A 195 7.49 -19.81 17.61
C ALA A 195 8.19 -21.13 18.00
N LYS A 196 9.34 -21.02 18.68
CA LYS A 196 10.14 -22.20 19.07
C LYS A 196 9.38 -23.18 19.96
N ASP A 197 8.40 -22.69 20.71
CA ASP A 197 7.52 -23.46 21.58
C ASP A 197 6.25 -23.97 20.87
N GLY A 198 6.13 -23.81 19.54
CA GLY A 198 5.02 -24.31 18.75
C GLY A 198 3.81 -23.37 18.66
N ARG A 199 3.85 -22.18 19.26
CA ARG A 199 2.74 -21.21 19.16
C ARG A 199 2.74 -20.48 17.82
N LEU A 200 1.56 -20.36 17.20
CA LEU A 200 1.34 -19.61 15.98
C LEU A 200 0.05 -18.78 16.09
N SER A 201 0.18 -17.46 16.05
CA SER A 201 -0.96 -16.54 15.99
C SER A 201 -1.07 -15.90 14.61
N VAL A 202 -2.30 -15.82 14.09
CA VAL A 202 -2.59 -15.15 12.83
C VAL A 202 -3.81 -14.24 12.96
N TRP A 203 -3.82 -13.19 12.16
CA TRP A 203 -4.88 -12.20 12.10
C TRP A 203 -5.50 -12.18 10.71
N LEU A 204 -6.82 -12.30 10.66
CA LEU A 204 -7.63 -12.32 9.46
C LEU A 204 -8.64 -11.17 9.53
N MET A 205 -8.99 -10.63 8.38
CA MET A 205 -9.97 -9.56 8.26
C MET A 205 -11.00 -9.91 7.20
N GLN A 206 -12.25 -9.52 7.48
CA GLN A 206 -13.36 -9.72 6.56
C GLN A 206 -13.07 -9.14 5.17
N ASP A 207 -13.35 -9.95 4.14
CA ASP A 207 -13.12 -9.67 2.72
C ASP A 207 -11.66 -9.36 2.35
N ASP A 208 -10.72 -9.57 3.28
CA ASP A 208 -9.29 -9.46 3.05
C ASP A 208 -8.70 -10.86 2.80
N PRO A 209 -8.13 -11.13 1.62
CA PRO A 209 -7.56 -12.44 1.32
C PRO A 209 -6.27 -12.73 2.12
N ASN A 210 -5.64 -11.71 2.72
CA ASN A 210 -4.33 -11.85 3.33
C ASN A 210 -4.37 -12.53 4.71
N VAL A 211 -3.24 -13.14 5.07
CA VAL A 211 -2.93 -13.59 6.43
C VAL A 211 -1.90 -12.65 7.01
N TYR A 212 -2.19 -12.12 8.20
CA TYR A 212 -1.26 -11.25 8.92
C TYR A 212 -0.71 -11.97 10.15
N TYR A 213 0.51 -11.61 10.52
CA TYR A 213 1.22 -12.14 11.69
C TYR A 213 1.47 -11.07 12.76
N CYS A 214 0.92 -9.88 12.55
CA CYS A 214 0.88 -8.81 13.52
C CYS A 214 -0.48 -8.09 13.40
N PRO A 215 -1.20 -7.83 14.51
CA PRO A 215 -2.50 -7.17 14.47
C PRO A 215 -2.44 -5.74 13.93
N GLY A 216 -1.29 -5.07 14.04
CA GLY A 216 -1.08 -3.70 13.60
C GLY A 216 -1.00 -3.53 12.08
N ASP A 217 -0.63 -4.58 11.35
CA ASP A 217 -0.56 -4.56 9.89
C ASP A 217 -1.95 -4.65 9.24
N VAL A 218 -2.96 -5.11 9.99
CA VAL A 218 -4.34 -5.22 9.51
C VAL A 218 -4.99 -3.83 9.47
N ALA A 219 -5.32 -3.37 8.28
CA ALA A 219 -5.94 -2.07 8.07
C ALA A 219 -7.44 -2.08 8.45
N ARG A 220 -7.76 -1.98 9.74
CA ARG A 220 -9.14 -2.02 10.25
C ARG A 220 -9.88 -0.67 10.27
N LYS A 221 -9.21 0.43 9.93
CA LYS A 221 -9.81 1.78 10.00
C LYS A 221 -10.51 2.15 8.68
N PRO A 222 -11.82 2.48 8.70
CA PRO A 222 -12.50 3.03 7.53
C PRO A 222 -11.83 4.34 7.11
N ARG A 223 -11.59 4.49 5.80
CA ARG A 223 -11.04 5.72 5.23
C ARG A 223 -11.40 5.86 3.75
N LEU A 224 -11.49 7.10 3.28
CA LEU A 224 -11.47 7.43 1.87
C LEU A 224 -10.05 7.17 1.34
N THR A 225 -9.95 6.37 0.28
CA THR A 225 -8.69 6.13 -0.43
C THR A 225 -8.56 7.04 -1.64
N ALA A 226 -9.69 7.45 -2.23
CA ALA A 226 -9.71 8.40 -3.35
C ALA A 226 -10.99 9.24 -3.38
N ALA A 227 -10.88 10.44 -3.93
CA ALA A 227 -11.99 11.29 -4.37
C ALA A 227 -11.56 11.97 -5.68
N VAL A 228 -12.08 11.50 -6.80
CA VAL A 228 -11.56 11.82 -8.13
C VAL A 228 -12.65 12.49 -8.96
N LEU A 229 -12.37 13.71 -9.44
CA LEU A 229 -13.25 14.44 -10.33
C LEU A 229 -13.09 13.93 -11.77
N ASP A 230 -14.10 13.21 -12.26
CA ASP A 230 -14.11 12.62 -13.60
C ASP A 230 -14.90 13.48 -14.60
N ASP A 231 -15.86 14.27 -14.11
CA ASP A 231 -16.57 15.31 -14.87
C ASP A 231 -16.86 16.50 -13.96
N VAL A 232 -17.32 17.62 -14.52
CA VAL A 232 -17.55 18.87 -13.77
C VAL A 232 -18.53 18.72 -12.61
N ASN A 233 -19.35 17.67 -12.61
CA ASN A 233 -20.35 17.40 -11.58
C ASN A 233 -20.29 15.95 -11.08
N GLN A 234 -19.21 15.22 -11.33
CA GLN A 234 -19.09 13.79 -11.00
C GLN A 234 -17.77 13.52 -10.27
N ILE A 235 -17.88 13.15 -9.00
CA ILE A 235 -16.76 12.71 -8.18
C ILE A 235 -16.91 11.21 -7.92
N HIS A 236 -15.93 10.44 -8.36
CA HIS A 236 -15.80 9.04 -8.01
C HIS A 236 -15.00 8.92 -6.71
N VAL A 237 -15.61 8.35 -5.67
CA VAL A 237 -14.96 8.08 -4.40
C VAL A 237 -14.68 6.59 -4.23
N ARG A 238 -13.54 6.28 -3.61
CA ARG A 238 -13.16 4.93 -3.20
C ARG A 238 -12.86 4.89 -1.72
N THR A 239 -13.18 3.79 -1.07
CA THR A 239 -12.93 3.57 0.36
C THR A 239 -12.09 2.33 0.59
N HIS A 240 -11.46 2.28 1.77
CA HIS A 240 -10.71 1.10 2.23
C HIS A 240 -11.64 0.02 2.79
N LEU A 241 -12.73 0.42 3.47
CA LEU A 241 -13.77 -0.49 3.96
C LEU A 241 -15.12 -0.15 3.31
N PRO A 242 -16.07 -1.08 3.30
CA PRO A 242 -17.39 -0.81 2.73
C PRO A 242 -18.13 0.33 3.40
N ILE A 243 -18.91 1.06 2.60
CA ILE A 243 -19.76 2.15 3.07
C ILE A 243 -21.04 1.54 3.66
N LEU A 244 -21.09 1.43 4.98
CA LEU A 244 -22.24 0.97 5.74
C LEU A 244 -22.93 2.17 6.41
N SER A 245 -23.69 2.95 5.65
CA SER A 245 -24.38 4.14 6.18
C SER A 245 -25.83 4.22 5.69
N GLY A 246 -26.75 4.37 6.65
CA GLY A 246 -28.16 4.69 6.41
C GLY A 246 -28.44 6.19 6.43
N GLU A 247 -27.42 7.04 6.54
CA GLU A 247 -27.57 8.49 6.55
C GLU A 247 -27.91 9.04 5.16
N ALA A 248 -28.40 10.28 5.10
CA ALA A 248 -28.59 11.00 3.84
C ALA A 248 -27.28 11.03 3.04
N ASN A 249 -27.38 10.90 1.70
CA ASN A 249 -26.22 10.82 0.81
C ASN A 249 -25.21 9.73 1.21
N MET A 250 -25.65 8.65 1.86
CA MET A 250 -24.79 7.59 2.40
C MET A 250 -23.71 8.12 3.36
N GLY A 251 -23.96 9.25 4.04
CA GLY A 251 -23.02 9.87 4.98
C GLY A 251 -21.92 10.71 4.32
N PHE A 252 -22.05 11.07 3.03
CA PHE A 252 -21.11 11.95 2.33
C PHE A 252 -21.49 13.43 2.42
N TRP A 253 -20.46 14.27 2.54
CA TRP A 253 -20.53 15.73 2.38
C TRP A 253 -19.45 16.23 1.44
N LEU A 254 -19.75 17.30 0.70
CA LEU A 254 -18.83 17.96 -0.22
C LEU A 254 -18.63 19.41 0.19
N PHE A 255 -17.39 19.89 0.10
CA PHE A 255 -17.01 21.26 0.43
C PHE A 255 -16.15 21.87 -0.67
N CYS A 256 -16.24 23.20 -0.80
CA CYS A 256 -15.36 24.04 -1.60
C CYS A 256 -14.67 25.03 -0.64
N GLY A 257 -13.41 24.80 -0.31
CA GLY A 257 -12.82 25.38 0.90
C GLY A 257 -13.60 24.91 2.14
N ASP A 258 -14.14 25.86 2.90
CA ASP A 258 -14.99 25.59 4.08
C ASP A 258 -16.50 25.69 3.79
N GLU A 259 -16.89 26.10 2.58
CA GLU A 259 -18.29 26.25 2.19
C GLU A 259 -18.87 24.90 1.73
N PRO A 260 -20.04 24.49 2.23
CA PRO A 260 -20.69 23.26 1.78
C PRO A 260 -21.18 23.38 0.34
N VAL A 261 -21.13 22.27 -0.39
CA VAL A 261 -21.63 22.13 -1.77
C VAL A 261 -22.74 21.09 -1.79
N ASP A 262 -23.87 21.45 -2.41
CA ASP A 262 -25.02 20.56 -2.52
C ASP A 262 -24.72 19.32 -3.37
N ILE A 263 -24.93 18.15 -2.77
CA ILE A 263 -24.93 16.86 -3.44
C ILE A 263 -26.34 16.60 -3.96
N ALA A 264 -26.46 16.31 -5.25
CA ALA A 264 -27.72 15.96 -5.89
C ALA A 264 -28.05 14.47 -5.77
N GLU A 265 -27.02 13.62 -5.87
CA GLU A 265 -27.17 12.17 -5.83
C GLU A 265 -25.87 11.53 -5.34
N VAL A 266 -25.99 10.46 -4.55
CA VAL A 266 -24.90 9.50 -4.32
C VAL A 266 -25.36 8.13 -4.79
N ARG A 267 -24.60 7.52 -5.69
CA ARG A 267 -24.88 6.20 -6.23
C ARG A 267 -23.73 5.25 -5.89
N PRO A 268 -23.97 4.15 -5.16
CA PRO A 268 -22.93 3.15 -4.95
C PRO A 268 -22.54 2.49 -6.26
N LEU A 269 -21.30 2.04 -6.35
CA LEU A 269 -20.73 1.35 -7.50
C LEU A 269 -20.21 -0.03 -7.09
N GLY A 270 -20.13 -0.92 -8.07
CA GLY A 270 -19.64 -2.29 -7.88
C GLY A 270 -20.74 -3.35 -7.82
N PRO A 271 -20.35 -4.62 -7.66
CA PRO A 271 -21.28 -5.75 -7.70
C PRO A 271 -22.10 -5.91 -6.41
N ASP A 272 -21.54 -5.54 -5.25
CA ASP A 272 -22.24 -5.57 -3.95
C ASP A 272 -22.74 -4.16 -3.59
N TRP A 273 -23.99 -3.89 -3.92
CA TRP A 273 -24.66 -2.62 -3.64
C TRP A 273 -24.96 -2.41 -2.14
N GLN A 274 -24.95 -3.48 -1.34
CA GLN A 274 -25.18 -3.40 0.09
C GLN A 274 -23.90 -3.07 0.86
N ARG A 275 -22.74 -3.42 0.29
CA ARG A 275 -21.42 -3.16 0.88
C ARG A 275 -20.44 -2.57 -0.15
N PRO A 276 -20.75 -1.39 -0.71
CA PRO A 276 -19.96 -0.82 -1.78
C PRO A 276 -18.63 -0.25 -1.24
N LEU A 277 -17.54 -0.49 -1.98
CA LEU A 277 -16.22 0.14 -1.78
C LEU A 277 -16.03 1.40 -2.63
N GLU A 278 -16.98 1.66 -3.53
CA GLU A 278 -16.94 2.76 -4.49
C GLU A 278 -18.31 3.44 -4.55
N ALA A 279 -18.31 4.76 -4.76
CA ALA A 279 -19.54 5.50 -5.01
C ALA A 279 -19.30 6.66 -5.98
N LEU A 280 -20.35 7.06 -6.69
CA LEU A 280 -20.40 8.23 -7.53
C LEU A 280 -21.21 9.32 -6.81
N ILE A 281 -20.55 10.44 -6.49
CA ILE A 281 -21.21 11.64 -6.00
C ILE A 281 -21.48 12.55 -7.19
N LYS A 282 -22.75 12.95 -7.38
CA LYS A 282 -23.15 13.94 -8.38
C LYS A 282 -23.59 15.24 -7.71
N THR A 283 -23.21 16.37 -8.30
CA THR A 283 -23.67 17.69 -7.88
C THR A 283 -24.69 18.27 -8.85
N ALA A 284 -25.59 19.11 -8.34
CA ALA A 284 -26.59 19.78 -9.17
C ALA A 284 -25.96 20.83 -10.10
N LYS A 285 -24.89 21.48 -9.63
CA LYS A 285 -24.15 22.51 -10.35
C LYS A 285 -22.72 22.05 -10.64
N PRO A 286 -22.12 22.47 -11.78
CA PRO A 286 -20.70 22.26 -12.04
C PRO A 286 -19.80 22.81 -10.93
N LEU A 287 -18.80 22.05 -10.54
CA LEU A 287 -17.76 22.41 -9.58
C LEU A 287 -16.76 23.38 -10.21
N ASP A 288 -16.26 24.32 -9.41
CA ASP A 288 -15.26 25.28 -9.85
C ASP A 288 -13.87 24.63 -9.92
N LEU A 289 -13.40 24.30 -11.12
CA LEU A 289 -12.10 23.65 -11.32
C LEU A 289 -10.90 24.50 -10.86
N LYS A 290 -11.08 25.78 -10.51
CA LYS A 290 -10.02 26.64 -9.97
C LYS A 290 -9.93 26.58 -8.45
N LYS A 291 -10.91 25.99 -7.78
CA LYS A 291 -10.98 25.88 -6.32
C LYS A 291 -10.77 24.42 -5.88
N GLN A 292 -10.21 24.28 -4.68
CA GLN A 292 -10.05 22.99 -4.05
C GLN A 292 -11.38 22.51 -3.47
N HIS A 293 -11.71 21.26 -3.77
CA HIS A 293 -12.89 20.60 -3.21
C HIS A 293 -12.45 19.49 -2.27
N LYS A 294 -13.29 19.16 -1.28
CA LYS A 294 -13.01 18.13 -0.28
C LYS A 294 -14.26 17.31 -0.03
N VAL A 295 -14.12 16.00 -0.10
CA VAL A 295 -15.15 15.05 0.34
C VAL A 295 -14.90 14.70 1.81
N LYS A 296 -15.96 14.69 2.61
CA LYS A 296 -15.96 14.13 3.97
C LYS A 296 -17.00 13.01 4.05
N HIS A 297 -16.76 12.06 4.93
CA HIS A 297 -17.69 10.97 5.22
C HIS A 297 -17.72 10.70 6.73
N SER A 298 -18.88 10.31 7.26
CA SER A 298 -19.11 10.16 8.71
C SER A 298 -18.14 9.20 9.39
N THR A 299 -17.88 8.05 8.76
CA THR A 299 -16.93 7.03 9.25
C THR A 299 -15.59 6.98 8.49
N HIS A 300 -15.52 7.43 7.23
CA HIS A 300 -14.36 7.28 6.35
C HIS A 300 -13.44 8.51 6.30
N GLY A 301 -13.64 9.50 7.18
CA GLY A 301 -12.80 10.68 7.26
C GLY A 301 -12.95 11.60 6.04
N SER A 302 -11.87 12.21 5.57
CA SER A 302 -11.90 13.21 4.50
C SER A 302 -10.81 13.01 3.46
N GLN A 303 -11.09 13.38 2.21
CA GLN A 303 -10.14 13.36 1.12
C GLN A 303 -10.29 14.60 0.23
N ASN A 304 -9.17 15.18 -0.19
CA ASN A 304 -9.17 16.25 -1.19
C ASN A 304 -9.58 15.68 -2.55
N VAL A 305 -10.40 16.42 -3.28
CA VAL A 305 -10.81 16.02 -4.63
C VAL A 305 -9.67 16.27 -5.59
N THR A 306 -9.15 15.21 -6.20
CA THR A 306 -8.12 15.26 -7.23
C THR A 306 -8.73 15.17 -8.62
N PHE A 307 -7.99 15.58 -9.65
CA PHE A 307 -8.50 15.49 -11.04
C PHE A 307 -8.17 14.12 -11.63
N GLY A 308 -9.18 13.49 -12.24
CA GLY A 308 -9.04 12.25 -13.01
C GLY A 308 -9.54 12.44 -14.43
N GLY A 309 -10.68 11.87 -14.77
CA GLY A 309 -11.27 11.95 -16.12
C GLY A 309 -11.50 13.37 -16.63
N ILE A 310 -11.59 14.37 -15.75
CA ILE A 310 -11.83 15.78 -16.09
C ILE A 310 -10.79 16.36 -17.07
N PHE A 311 -9.55 15.85 -17.07
CA PHE A 311 -8.50 16.31 -18.00
C PHE A 311 -8.87 16.15 -19.48
N THR A 312 -9.72 15.15 -19.79
CA THR A 312 -10.14 14.86 -21.16
C THR A 312 -11.41 15.61 -21.56
N LYS A 313 -12.07 16.31 -20.63
CA LYS A 313 -13.33 17.01 -20.87
C LYS A 313 -13.07 18.36 -21.53
N PRO A 314 -13.89 18.81 -22.51
CA PRO A 314 -13.69 20.06 -23.24
C PRO A 314 -13.57 21.33 -22.36
N VAL A 315 -14.18 21.31 -21.18
CA VAL A 315 -14.10 22.40 -20.19
C VAL A 315 -12.68 22.65 -19.69
N PHE A 316 -11.86 21.59 -19.55
CA PHE A 316 -10.53 21.68 -18.98
C PHE A 316 -9.57 22.49 -19.85
N PRO A 317 -9.36 22.18 -21.15
CA PRO A 317 -8.51 23.01 -22.01
C PRO A 317 -9.08 24.43 -22.19
N ARG A 318 -10.41 24.62 -22.21
CA ARG A 318 -11.00 25.98 -22.24
C ARG A 318 -10.53 26.84 -21.05
N LEU A 319 -10.46 26.24 -19.86
CA LEU A 319 -10.05 26.92 -18.64
C LEU A 319 -8.54 27.05 -18.49
N PHE A 320 -7.78 26.00 -18.84
CA PHE A 320 -6.37 25.88 -18.47
C PHE A 320 -5.39 25.80 -19.63
N HIS A 321 -5.82 25.77 -20.90
CA HIS A 321 -4.87 25.83 -22.01
C HIS A 321 -4.05 27.13 -21.94
N TYR A 322 -2.74 26.98 -21.89
CA TYR A 322 -1.78 28.07 -21.92
C TYR A 322 -1.03 28.05 -23.25
N GLY A 323 -1.30 29.02 -24.12
CA GLY A 323 -0.66 29.12 -25.44
C GLY A 323 0.60 30.00 -25.47
N GLY A 324 1.13 30.41 -24.33
CA GLY A 324 2.36 31.22 -24.26
C GLY A 324 3.61 30.37 -24.49
N SER A 325 4.64 30.97 -25.07
CA SER A 325 5.94 30.33 -25.36
C SER A 325 6.99 30.55 -24.27
N ASP A 326 6.58 31.03 -23.09
CA ASP A 326 7.45 31.45 -21.99
C ASP A 326 7.32 30.55 -20.75
N LEU A 327 7.04 29.26 -20.95
CA LEU A 327 7.18 28.21 -19.93
C LEU A 327 8.66 27.85 -19.73
N GLY A 328 9.01 27.35 -18.55
CA GLY A 328 10.37 27.03 -18.15
C GLY A 328 11.06 28.19 -17.44
N ALA A 329 12.39 28.22 -17.50
CA ALA A 329 13.22 29.31 -16.99
C ALA A 329 13.57 30.26 -18.14
N VAL A 330 12.97 31.46 -18.14
CA VAL A 330 13.30 32.52 -19.08
C VAL A 330 14.36 33.41 -18.45
N TYR A 331 15.60 33.19 -18.86
CA TYR A 331 16.80 33.80 -18.29
C TYR A 331 17.20 35.11 -18.97
N SER A 332 17.78 36.01 -18.17
CA SER A 332 18.61 37.14 -18.58
C SER A 332 19.61 37.43 -17.46
N ARG A 333 20.71 38.13 -17.75
CA ARG A 333 21.69 38.52 -16.72
C ARG A 333 21.12 39.37 -15.57
N VAL A 334 19.95 39.98 -15.76
CA VAL A 334 19.32 40.86 -14.75
C VAL A 334 18.27 40.11 -13.91
N LYS A 335 17.67 39.05 -14.46
CA LYS A 335 16.64 38.25 -13.79
C LYS A 335 16.37 36.95 -14.53
N THR A 336 15.81 35.97 -13.81
CA THR A 336 15.21 34.77 -14.39
C THR A 336 13.73 34.69 -14.00
N THR A 337 12.87 34.39 -14.97
CA THR A 337 11.45 34.15 -14.72
C THR A 337 11.15 32.67 -14.88
N PHE A 338 10.79 32.03 -13.77
CA PHE A 338 10.34 30.66 -13.75
C PHE A 338 8.84 30.61 -13.97
N LYS A 339 8.41 29.78 -14.91
CA LYS A 339 6.99 29.54 -15.16
C LYS A 339 6.73 28.06 -15.44
N VAL A 340 5.77 27.50 -14.72
CA VAL A 340 5.35 26.11 -14.89
C VAL A 340 3.84 26.01 -15.02
N TRP A 341 3.37 25.15 -15.90
CA TRP A 341 1.94 24.84 -16.02
C TRP A 341 1.59 23.71 -15.06
N SER A 342 0.84 24.04 -14.02
CA SER A 342 0.39 23.06 -13.02
C SER A 342 -0.97 23.50 -12.44
N PRO A 343 -2.06 23.36 -13.24
CA PRO A 343 -3.38 23.90 -12.90
C PRO A 343 -3.97 23.30 -11.63
N THR A 344 -3.58 22.07 -11.29
CA THR A 344 -4.07 21.30 -10.14
C THR A 344 -3.27 21.51 -8.86
N ALA A 345 -2.08 22.12 -8.94
CA ALA A 345 -1.25 22.35 -7.76
C ALA A 345 -1.94 23.33 -6.79
N GLU A 346 -1.83 23.07 -5.50
CA GLU A 346 -2.36 23.95 -4.45
C GLU A 346 -1.35 25.03 -4.09
N ARG A 347 -0.07 24.67 -4.11
CA ARG A 347 1.07 25.53 -3.86
C ARG A 347 2.15 25.17 -4.86
N MET A 348 3.09 26.07 -5.05
CA MET A 348 4.23 25.85 -5.92
C MET A 348 5.39 26.68 -5.39
N ALA A 349 6.58 26.12 -5.39
CA ALA A 349 7.82 26.85 -5.16
C ALA A 349 8.87 26.43 -6.18
N VAL A 350 9.78 27.35 -6.49
CA VAL A 350 11.07 27.02 -7.11
C VAL A 350 12.05 26.77 -5.99
N VAL A 351 12.80 25.67 -6.07
CA VAL A 351 13.93 25.42 -5.18
C VAL A 351 15.21 25.54 -5.98
N THR A 352 16.11 26.45 -5.60
CA THR A 352 17.38 26.70 -6.30
C THR A 352 18.57 26.08 -5.57
N TYR A 353 19.55 25.57 -6.30
CA TYR A 353 20.71 24.84 -5.80
C TYR A 353 22.00 25.33 -6.46
N ALA A 354 23.09 25.34 -5.69
CA ALA A 354 24.42 25.70 -6.18
C ALA A 354 25.08 24.58 -7.00
N ALA A 355 24.66 23.32 -6.83
CA ALA A 355 25.20 22.16 -7.53
C ALA A 355 24.08 21.28 -8.10
N GLY A 356 24.40 20.50 -9.14
CA GLY A 356 23.43 19.61 -9.80
C GLY A 356 23.08 18.34 -9.01
N GLU A 357 23.88 17.99 -8.01
CA GLU A 357 23.65 16.83 -7.14
C GLU A 357 23.93 17.20 -5.68
N GLY A 358 23.00 16.82 -4.79
CA GLY A 358 23.10 17.09 -3.36
C GLY A 358 23.02 18.59 -2.98
N GLY A 359 23.27 18.88 -1.70
CA GLY A 359 23.26 20.24 -1.15
C GLY A 359 21.91 20.71 -0.59
N GLU A 360 21.93 21.87 0.05
CA GLU A 360 20.73 22.55 0.56
C GLU A 360 20.18 23.49 -0.52
N GLY A 361 18.86 23.44 -0.72
CA GLY A 361 18.16 24.27 -1.70
C GLY A 361 17.45 25.45 -1.05
N GLU A 362 17.46 26.59 -1.72
CA GLU A 362 16.70 27.78 -1.29
C GLU A 362 15.30 27.77 -1.91
N VAL A 363 14.26 27.93 -1.09
CA VAL A 363 12.85 27.74 -1.47
C VAL A 363 12.16 29.08 -1.72
N TRP A 364 11.62 29.25 -2.92
CA TRP A 364 10.96 30.47 -3.37
C TRP A 364 9.50 30.23 -3.76
N PRO A 365 8.51 30.69 -2.96
CA PRO A 365 7.10 30.51 -3.29
C PRO A 365 6.72 31.21 -4.60
N MET A 366 6.08 30.47 -5.50
CA MET A 366 5.54 31.01 -6.74
C MET A 366 4.10 31.51 -6.54
N ARG A 367 3.64 32.35 -7.47
CA ARG A 367 2.25 32.82 -7.48
C ARG A 367 1.48 32.19 -8.62
N ARG A 368 0.24 31.78 -8.34
CA ARG A 368 -0.69 31.31 -9.37
C ARG A 368 -0.95 32.46 -10.36
N ALA A 369 -0.88 32.13 -11.64
CA ALA A 369 -1.02 33.02 -12.78
C ALA A 369 -2.12 32.52 -13.73
N LYS A 370 -2.22 33.13 -14.91
CA LYS A 370 -3.29 32.84 -15.87
C LYS A 370 -3.24 31.37 -16.31
N LYS A 371 -4.41 30.81 -16.62
CA LYS A 371 -4.55 29.46 -17.21
C LYS A 371 -3.86 28.34 -16.42
N GLY A 372 -3.79 28.46 -15.09
CA GLY A 372 -3.20 27.41 -14.24
C GLY A 372 -1.67 27.36 -14.28
N THR A 373 -1.03 28.41 -14.79
CA THR A 373 0.42 28.57 -14.64
C THR A 373 0.77 29.07 -13.24
N TRP A 374 1.99 28.81 -12.81
CA TRP A 374 2.63 29.41 -11.65
C TRP A 374 3.85 30.18 -12.14
N ALA A 375 4.07 31.38 -11.61
CA ALA A 375 5.15 32.24 -12.05
C ALA A 375 5.88 32.90 -10.87
N LEU A 376 7.19 33.09 -11.02
CA LEU A 376 8.07 33.83 -10.13
C LEU A 376 9.22 34.44 -10.94
N SER A 377 9.57 35.68 -10.66
CA SER A 377 10.81 36.29 -11.19
C SER A 377 11.78 36.53 -10.04
N LEU A 378 12.99 36.00 -10.18
CA LEU A 378 14.10 36.26 -9.26
C LEU A 378 15.11 37.20 -9.93
N PRO A 379 15.58 38.25 -9.24
CA PRO A 379 16.60 39.15 -9.77
C PRO A 379 17.99 38.48 -9.78
N GLY A 380 18.89 38.99 -10.61
CA GLY A 380 20.28 38.56 -10.70
C GLY A 380 20.58 37.61 -11.86
N ASP A 381 21.87 37.33 -12.01
CA ASP A 381 22.42 36.38 -12.97
C ASP A 381 22.36 34.98 -12.38
N LEU A 382 21.41 34.17 -12.83
CA LEU A 382 21.24 32.78 -12.39
C LEU A 382 21.81 31.77 -13.40
N ASP A 383 22.73 32.19 -14.27
CA ASP A 383 23.44 31.26 -15.14
C ASP A 383 24.19 30.21 -14.31
N GLY A 384 24.07 28.93 -14.71
CA GLY A 384 24.63 27.80 -13.96
C GLY A 384 23.92 27.41 -12.65
N VAL A 385 22.84 28.09 -12.25
CA VAL A 385 22.06 27.72 -11.06
C VAL A 385 21.08 26.58 -11.39
N TYR A 386 21.11 25.53 -10.58
CA TYR A 386 20.22 24.39 -10.72
C TYR A 386 18.90 24.65 -10.00
N TYR A 387 17.79 24.08 -10.48
CA TYR A 387 16.51 24.24 -9.81
C TYR A 387 15.60 23.02 -9.95
N ASN A 388 14.62 22.93 -9.05
CA ASN A 388 13.48 22.01 -9.17
C ASN A 388 12.18 22.72 -8.75
N TYR A 389 11.03 22.17 -9.12
CA TYR A 389 9.74 22.61 -8.63
C TYR A 389 9.30 21.75 -7.44
N LEU A 390 8.91 22.41 -6.35
CA LEU A 390 8.23 21.76 -5.23
C LEU A 390 6.72 22.04 -5.36
N VAL A 391 5.95 20.97 -5.55
CA VAL A 391 4.50 20.98 -5.85
C VAL A 391 3.70 20.51 -4.65
#